data_AF-A0AAW8BZI7-F1
#
_entry.id   AF-A0AAW8BZI7-F1
#
_cell.length_a   1.000
_cell.length_b   1.000
_cell.length_c   1.000
_cell.angle_alpha   90.00
_cell.angle_beta   90.00
_cell.angle_gamma   90.00
#
_symmetry.space_group_name_H-M   'P 1'
#
loop_
_entity.id
_entity.type
_entity.pdbx_description
1 polymer ?
#
loop_
_entity_poly.entity_id
_entity_poly.type
_entity_poly.pdbx_seq_one_letter_code
_entity_poly.pdbx_strand_id
1 'polypeptide(L)'
;MTVATITLESSNGDSVVVSAPDDAFLQDDIVLDTDPDSVYDVGFTVRTQSGAFQIGGRPIDEDVPIREPILPFWLTPESRPRFQRLWGTPGNLQKVKCTWDGPSGPRWLILRLAKEIKYTTEGGFDAAVDDLYHAVVSTHAYNPMYESAEDVQSWTNSGNFTIHLASSSGSFRLNYAGSWTGYLDVNASSATVQSALEALPTLGAGNVTVSGDPRHWTVLTPVSRPGMLTVDGAALAPLAFSITLGTLSYQITIGGQTTAPISFFSSAATLQQAIEQLSNIGVGGVTVAATFFGHVLSFATGPLAGFLVSLFTGQTTAIAPVARVTANPNTSWFEVWNPTDQKLWLEWELDPATWWQFPDFGFGQERKWGRPVGADAARMIVTPPLSQMLSVMSDPFMDTYVSADLSNAAGLFNGVEPLYAVPPYTGTEDDPVLVPVVCSGPSGARVTLRQRRFWSAESGLENV
;
A
#
# COMPACT_ATOMS: atom_id res chain seq x y z
N MET A 1 -8.25 37.21 20.94
CA MET A 1 -7.72 35.88 20.61
C MET A 1 -8.92 34.97 20.56
N THR A 2 -9.23 34.37 19.42
CA THR A 2 -10.28 33.35 19.33
C THR A 2 -9.85 32.17 20.21
N VAL A 3 -10.53 32.00 21.35
CA VAL A 3 -10.23 30.95 22.33
C VAL A 3 -10.68 29.60 21.74
N ALA A 4 -9.85 28.58 21.86
CA ALA A 4 -10.16 27.24 21.36
C ALA A 4 -11.28 26.60 22.19
N THR A 5 -12.11 25.75 21.56
CA THR A 5 -13.12 24.95 22.27
C THR A 5 -12.52 23.60 22.64
N ILE A 6 -12.62 23.19 23.91
CA ILE A 6 -12.11 21.90 24.40
C ILE A 6 -13.29 20.96 24.66
N THR A 7 -13.29 19.81 23.99
CA THR A 7 -14.33 18.78 24.11
C THR A 7 -13.73 17.45 24.55
N LEU A 8 -14.36 16.79 25.54
CA LEU A 8 -14.02 15.44 25.97
C LEU A 8 -15.07 14.47 25.45
N GLU A 9 -14.64 13.46 24.68
CA GLU A 9 -15.50 12.40 24.16
C GLU A 9 -15.03 11.03 24.65
N SER A 10 -15.90 10.27 25.30
CA SER A 10 -15.56 8.94 25.81
C SER A 10 -16.01 7.83 24.87
N SER A 11 -15.29 6.70 24.89
CA SER A 11 -15.64 5.50 24.13
C SER A 11 -17.00 4.89 24.47
N ASN A 12 -17.65 5.34 25.55
CA ASN A 12 -19.03 4.96 25.90
C ASN A 12 -20.11 5.84 25.22
N GLY A 13 -19.71 6.84 24.43
CA GLY A 13 -20.60 7.76 23.72
C GLY A 13 -20.96 9.04 24.48
N ASP A 14 -20.46 9.23 25.71
CA ASP A 14 -20.63 10.49 26.46
C ASP A 14 -19.68 11.57 25.91
N SER A 15 -20.17 12.81 25.84
CA SER A 15 -19.41 13.96 25.35
C SER A 15 -19.74 15.21 26.17
N VAL A 16 -18.73 16.05 26.44
CA VAL A 16 -18.89 17.29 27.19
C VAL A 16 -17.91 18.37 26.71
N VAL A 17 -18.42 19.60 26.56
CA VAL A 17 -17.59 20.78 26.28
C VAL A 17 -17.15 21.36 27.61
N VAL A 18 -15.84 21.38 27.84
CA VAL A 18 -15.28 21.75 29.15
C VAL A 18 -14.68 23.15 29.16
N SER A 19 -14.46 23.75 27.98
CA SER A 19 -14.00 25.13 27.80
C SER A 19 -14.41 25.61 26.40
N ALA A 20 -14.87 26.86 26.28
CA ALA A 20 -15.26 27.48 25.01
C ALA A 20 -15.02 29.00 25.04
N PRO A 21 -14.98 29.68 23.88
CA PRO A 21 -14.89 31.15 23.80
C PRO A 21 -16.13 31.90 24.30
N ASP A 22 -17.28 31.24 24.43
CA ASP A 22 -18.49 31.80 25.02
C ASP A 22 -18.71 31.28 26.45
N ASP A 23 -19.52 31.97 27.25
CA ASP A 23 -19.83 31.55 28.62
C ASP A 23 -20.88 30.42 28.67
N ALA A 24 -21.25 29.84 27.52
CA ALA A 24 -22.32 28.84 27.44
C ALA A 24 -21.93 27.52 28.12
N PHE A 25 -20.64 27.14 28.08
CA PHE A 25 -20.13 25.95 28.77
C PHE A 25 -20.19 26.07 30.30
N LEU A 26 -20.21 27.29 30.85
CA LEU A 26 -20.37 27.52 32.30
C LEU A 26 -21.77 27.16 32.81
N GLN A 27 -22.73 26.94 31.91
CA GLN A 27 -24.06 26.43 32.24
C GLN A 27 -24.12 24.90 32.30
N ASP A 28 -23.04 24.20 31.88
CA ASP A 28 -22.91 22.76 32.04
C ASP A 28 -22.29 22.43 33.42
N ASP A 29 -22.55 21.22 33.90
CA ASP A 29 -22.18 20.80 35.26
C ASP A 29 -20.75 20.24 35.36
N ILE A 30 -19.97 20.31 34.28
CA ILE A 30 -18.58 19.82 34.17
C ILE A 30 -17.75 20.86 33.43
N VAL A 31 -16.89 21.57 34.16
CA VAL A 31 -16.13 22.71 33.63
C VAL A 31 -14.64 22.55 33.90
N LEU A 32 -13.77 22.81 32.91
CA LEU A 32 -12.31 22.81 33.08
C LEU A 32 -11.88 24.02 33.91
N ASP A 33 -11.04 23.80 34.92
CA ASP A 33 -10.54 24.85 35.79
C ASP A 33 -9.35 25.61 35.15
N THR A 34 -8.96 26.72 35.77
CA THR A 34 -8.05 27.75 35.25
C THR A 34 -6.57 27.37 35.13
N ASP A 35 -6.14 26.21 35.64
CA ASP A 35 -4.72 25.81 35.69
C ASP A 35 -4.49 24.34 35.28
N PRO A 36 -4.80 23.94 34.02
CA PRO A 36 -4.46 22.61 33.53
C PRO A 36 -2.95 22.49 33.24
N ASP A 37 -2.31 21.45 33.75
CA ASP A 37 -0.86 21.22 33.62
C ASP A 37 -0.55 20.17 32.55
N SER A 38 0.59 20.32 31.87
CA SER A 38 1.10 19.45 30.80
C SER A 38 0.15 19.27 29.61
N VAL A 39 -0.73 20.26 29.39
CA VAL A 39 -1.56 20.37 28.19
C VAL A 39 -0.78 20.97 27.03
N TYR A 40 0.05 21.99 27.29
CA TYR A 40 0.74 22.74 26.22
C TYR A 40 2.16 22.26 25.93
N ASP A 41 2.85 21.65 26.92
CA ASP A 41 4.24 21.19 26.80
C ASP A 41 4.45 19.81 27.44
N VAL A 42 5.44 19.07 26.95
CA VAL A 42 5.91 17.80 27.53
C VAL A 42 7.36 17.92 28.02
N GLY A 43 7.65 17.35 29.18
CA GLY A 43 9.02 17.18 29.63
C GLY A 43 9.76 16.17 28.75
N PHE A 44 10.89 16.57 28.16
CA PHE A 44 11.75 15.67 27.40
C PHE A 44 13.01 15.33 28.21
N THR A 45 13.47 14.08 28.15
CA THR A 45 14.73 13.67 28.79
C THR A 45 15.76 13.29 27.74
N VAL A 46 16.71 14.17 27.45
CA VAL A 46 17.83 13.87 26.54
C VAL A 46 18.98 13.27 27.36
N ARG A 47 19.30 11.99 27.14
CA ARG A 47 20.55 11.40 27.66
C ARG A 47 21.69 11.64 26.68
N THR A 48 22.54 12.62 27.00
CA THR A 48 23.75 12.91 26.23
C THR A 48 24.93 12.12 26.79
N GLN A 49 25.55 11.25 25.98
CA GLN A 49 26.85 10.65 26.34
C GLN A 49 27.97 11.52 25.78
N SER A 50 28.65 12.27 26.63
CA SER A 50 29.82 13.07 26.27
C SER A 50 31.11 12.28 26.49
N GLY A 51 31.85 12.01 25.41
CA GLY A 51 33.25 11.59 25.48
C GLY A 51 34.17 12.78 25.73
N ALA A 52 35.26 12.58 26.46
CA ALA A 52 36.22 13.65 26.77
C ALA A 52 36.84 14.22 25.47
N PHE A 53 36.71 15.55 25.29
CA PHE A 53 37.35 16.39 24.25
C PHE A 53 36.77 16.42 22.82
N GLN A 54 35.44 16.44 22.62
CA GLN A 54 34.83 16.92 21.37
C GLN A 54 33.63 17.86 21.62
N ILE A 55 33.48 18.90 20.78
CA ILE A 55 32.31 19.79 20.71
C ILE A 55 31.22 19.05 19.92
N GLY A 56 30.07 18.81 20.57
CA GLY A 56 28.91 18.10 19.99
C GLY A 56 28.73 16.70 20.57
N GLY A 57 27.53 16.41 21.09
CA GLY A 57 27.11 15.09 21.57
C GLY A 57 26.18 14.43 20.57
N ARG A 58 26.35 13.12 20.34
CA ARG A 58 25.47 12.34 19.46
C ARG A 58 24.23 11.92 20.28
N PRO A 59 23.00 12.19 19.83
CA PRO A 59 21.80 11.59 20.43
C PRO A 59 21.84 10.08 20.16
N ILE A 60 21.77 9.26 21.21
CA ILE A 60 21.87 7.78 21.12
C ILE A 60 20.50 7.12 21.39
N ASP A 61 19.60 7.80 22.10
CA ASP A 61 18.24 7.35 22.38
C ASP A 61 17.33 8.58 22.48
N GLU A 62 16.18 8.53 21.80
CA GLU A 62 15.07 9.48 21.96
C GLU A 62 13.91 8.66 22.53
N ASP A 63 13.79 8.64 23.87
CA ASP A 63 12.63 8.05 24.52
C ASP A 63 11.45 9.00 24.29
N VAL A 64 10.44 8.57 23.53
CA VAL A 64 9.25 9.37 23.25
C VAL A 64 8.43 9.40 24.56
N PRO A 65 8.44 10.52 25.31
CA PRO A 65 7.85 10.54 26.63
C PRO A 65 6.32 10.42 26.52
N ILE A 66 5.72 9.56 27.33
CA ILE A 66 4.26 9.54 27.51
C ILE A 66 3.86 10.91 28.06
N ARG A 67 2.89 11.56 27.42
CA ARG A 67 2.36 12.83 27.92
C ARG A 67 1.44 12.52 29.11
N GLU A 68 1.57 13.26 30.21
CA GLU A 68 0.77 13.06 31.42
C GLU A 68 -0.10 14.29 31.77
N PRO A 69 -1.14 14.61 30.98
CA PRO A 69 -1.97 15.79 31.26
C PRO A 69 -2.66 15.66 32.62
N ILE A 70 -2.60 16.74 33.41
CA ILE A 70 -3.34 16.89 34.65
C ILE A 70 -4.44 17.92 34.42
N LEU A 71 -5.68 17.46 34.44
CA LEU A 71 -6.86 18.24 34.12
C LEU A 71 -7.72 18.44 35.37
N PRO A 72 -7.76 19.64 35.94
CA PRO A 72 -8.66 20.00 37.03
C PRO A 72 -10.06 20.39 36.51
N PHE A 73 -11.11 19.95 37.20
CA PHE A 73 -12.50 20.23 36.84
C PHE A 73 -13.34 20.65 38.04
N TRP A 74 -14.31 21.52 37.79
CA TRP A 74 -15.42 21.80 38.70
C TRP A 74 -16.62 20.93 38.32
N LEU A 75 -17.22 20.27 39.32
CA LEU A 75 -18.36 19.36 39.15
C LEU A 75 -19.45 19.63 40.19
N THR A 76 -20.70 19.36 39.85
CA THR A 76 -21.82 19.32 40.80
C THR A 76 -22.00 17.89 41.36
N PRO A 77 -22.72 17.71 42.48
CA PRO A 77 -23.08 16.38 42.98
C PRO A 77 -23.84 15.52 41.96
N GLU A 78 -24.63 16.15 41.10
CA GLU A 78 -25.41 15.50 40.04
C GLU A 78 -24.54 15.03 38.88
N SER A 79 -23.50 15.79 38.52
CA SER A 79 -22.60 15.45 37.40
C SER A 79 -21.49 14.47 37.77
N ARG A 80 -21.11 14.37 39.05
CA ARG A 80 -20.04 13.46 39.51
C ARG A 80 -20.20 12.00 39.03
N PRO A 81 -21.37 11.34 39.11
CA PRO A 81 -21.53 9.97 38.61
C PRO A 81 -21.41 9.86 37.09
N ARG A 82 -21.81 10.90 36.34
CA ARG A 82 -21.60 10.97 34.88
C ARG A 82 -20.12 11.13 34.57
N PHE A 83 -19.43 12.05 35.24
CA PHE A 83 -18.00 12.29 35.09
C PHE A 83 -17.16 11.04 35.37
N GLN A 84 -17.51 10.27 36.41
CA GLN A 84 -16.84 8.99 36.68
C GLN A 84 -17.08 7.94 35.58
N ARG A 85 -18.27 7.92 34.97
CA ARG A 85 -18.55 7.03 33.82
C ARG A 85 -17.80 7.45 32.57
N LEU A 86 -17.62 8.75 32.34
CA LEU A 86 -16.88 9.31 31.21
C LEU A 86 -15.43 8.78 31.17
N TRP A 87 -14.75 8.76 32.32
CA TRP A 87 -13.39 8.23 32.43
C TRP A 87 -13.31 6.72 32.68
N GLY A 88 -14.39 6.13 33.20
CA GLY A 88 -14.45 4.73 33.60
C GLY A 88 -13.97 4.49 35.03
N THR A 89 -14.08 3.24 35.47
CA THR A 89 -13.68 2.80 36.82
C THR A 89 -12.49 1.84 36.74
N PRO A 90 -11.73 1.63 37.84
CA PRO A 90 -10.68 0.60 37.86
C PRO A 90 -11.21 -0.75 37.34
N GLY A 91 -10.49 -1.36 36.39
CA GLY A 91 -10.89 -2.57 35.68
C GLY A 91 -11.69 -2.34 34.37
N ASN A 92 -12.19 -1.13 34.12
CA ASN A 92 -12.89 -0.75 32.89
C ASN A 92 -12.64 0.74 32.54
N LEU A 93 -11.36 1.10 32.36
CA LEU A 93 -10.95 2.46 31.99
C LEU A 93 -11.34 2.76 30.55
N GLN A 94 -11.95 3.92 30.32
CA GLN A 94 -12.36 4.36 28.99
C GLN A 94 -11.21 5.07 28.26
N LYS A 95 -11.25 5.06 26.92
CA LYS A 95 -10.45 5.98 26.10
C LYS A 95 -11.25 7.28 25.99
N VAL A 96 -10.63 8.40 26.34
CA VAL A 96 -11.25 9.73 26.25
C VAL A 96 -10.49 10.54 25.21
N LYS A 97 -11.16 10.91 24.12
CA LYS A 97 -10.63 11.82 23.11
C LYS A 97 -10.81 13.25 23.62
N CYS A 98 -9.70 13.92 23.89
CA CYS A 98 -9.69 15.34 24.24
C CYS A 98 -9.37 16.12 22.96
N THR A 99 -10.34 16.88 22.46
CA THR A 99 -10.23 17.66 21.22
C THR A 99 -10.11 19.14 21.54
N TRP A 100 -9.11 19.80 20.97
CA TRP A 100 -8.90 21.23 20.95
C TRP A 100 -9.27 21.75 19.56
N ASP A 101 -10.34 22.51 19.47
CA ASP A 101 -10.81 23.13 18.23
C ASP A 101 -10.43 24.60 18.21
N GLY A 102 -9.30 24.89 17.54
CA GLY A 102 -8.72 26.22 17.42
C GLY A 102 -8.72 26.76 15.99
N PRO A 103 -8.15 27.95 15.75
CA PRO A 103 -8.11 28.58 14.42
C PRO A 103 -7.45 27.72 13.33
N SER A 104 -6.49 26.88 13.72
CA SER A 104 -5.76 25.96 12.84
C SER A 104 -6.47 24.61 12.64
N GLY A 105 -7.72 24.50 13.08
CA GLY A 105 -8.57 23.30 12.99
C GLY A 105 -8.52 22.40 14.23
N PRO A 106 -9.40 21.37 14.27
CA PRO A 106 -9.50 20.47 15.41
C PRO A 106 -8.32 19.51 15.49
N ARG A 107 -7.71 19.45 16.68
CA ARG A 107 -6.64 18.51 17.04
C ARG A 107 -6.98 17.77 18.31
N TRP A 108 -6.54 16.52 18.48
CA TRP A 108 -6.90 15.75 19.66
C TRP A 108 -5.79 14.84 20.20
N LEU A 109 -5.93 14.50 21.49
CA LEU A 109 -5.19 13.45 22.17
C LEU A 109 -6.14 12.36 22.65
N ILE A 110 -5.67 11.12 22.65
CA ILE A 110 -6.38 10.01 23.29
C ILE A 110 -5.83 9.81 24.70
N LEU A 111 -6.64 10.14 25.69
CA LEU A 111 -6.33 10.10 27.11
C LEU A 111 -6.90 8.84 27.76
N ARG A 112 -6.20 8.35 28.77
CA ARG A 112 -6.68 7.32 29.73
C ARG A 112 -6.31 7.74 31.14
N LEU A 113 -7.11 7.37 32.13
CA LEU A 113 -6.75 7.61 33.54
C LEU A 113 -5.41 6.96 33.88
N ALA A 114 -4.49 7.75 34.42
CA ALA A 114 -3.22 7.28 34.96
C ALA A 114 -3.38 6.73 36.38
N LYS A 115 -4.25 7.37 37.17
CA LYS A 115 -4.55 7.03 38.57
C LYS A 115 -5.98 7.43 38.91
N GLU A 116 -6.38 7.18 40.15
CA GLU A 116 -7.69 7.60 40.66
C GLU A 116 -7.93 9.11 40.47
N ILE A 117 -9.18 9.47 40.19
CA ILE A 117 -9.60 10.86 40.15
C ILE A 117 -9.60 11.38 41.59
N LYS A 118 -8.84 12.45 41.85
CA LYS A 118 -8.79 13.06 43.17
C LYS A 118 -9.92 14.05 43.33
N TYR A 119 -10.89 13.74 44.18
CA TYR A 119 -11.96 14.65 44.53
C TYR A 119 -11.64 15.37 45.83
N THR A 120 -11.71 16.69 45.81
CA THR A 120 -11.64 17.56 46.99
C THR A 120 -12.88 18.44 47.05
N THR A 121 -13.37 18.72 48.25
CA THR A 121 -14.41 19.73 48.49
C THR A 121 -13.76 20.94 49.16
N GLU A 122 -14.28 22.14 48.92
CA GLU A 122 -13.70 23.39 49.42
C GLU A 122 -13.62 23.42 50.97
N GLY A 123 -14.57 22.77 51.66
CA GLY A 123 -14.59 22.62 53.12
C GLY A 123 -14.06 21.28 53.69
N GLY A 124 -13.65 20.33 52.84
CA GLY A 124 -12.92 19.11 53.27
C GLY A 124 -13.70 18.01 54.02
N PHE A 125 -15.03 18.09 54.19
CA PHE A 125 -15.78 17.06 54.93
C PHE A 125 -16.99 16.45 54.20
N ASP A 126 -17.82 17.23 53.49
CA ASP A 126 -18.99 16.70 52.78
C ASP A 126 -19.38 17.62 51.60
N ALA A 127 -19.54 17.05 50.41
CA ALA A 127 -19.94 17.81 49.22
C ALA A 127 -21.44 18.12 49.18
N ALA A 128 -22.24 17.48 50.03
CA ALA A 128 -23.66 17.80 50.18
C ALA A 128 -23.89 19.16 50.89
N VAL A 129 -22.81 19.81 51.36
CA VAL A 129 -22.85 21.13 51.99
C VAL A 129 -22.41 22.23 51.03
N ASP A 130 -21.43 21.95 50.17
CA ASP A 130 -20.81 22.94 49.29
C ASP A 130 -21.38 22.91 47.84
N ASP A 131 -22.22 21.91 47.52
CA ASP A 131 -22.80 21.66 46.18
C ASP A 131 -21.78 21.66 45.03
N LEU A 132 -20.50 21.46 45.35
CA LEU A 132 -19.38 21.59 44.43
C LEU A 132 -18.28 20.60 44.77
N TYR A 133 -17.75 19.94 43.74
CA TYR A 133 -16.56 19.12 43.80
C TYR A 133 -15.48 19.74 42.91
N HIS A 134 -14.25 19.75 43.43
CA HIS A 134 -13.06 19.96 42.63
C HIS A 134 -12.41 18.60 42.34
N ALA A 135 -12.33 18.23 41.07
CA ALA A 135 -11.82 16.94 40.61
C ALA A 135 -10.54 17.12 39.82
N VAL A 136 -9.44 16.50 40.27
CA VAL A 136 -8.17 16.50 39.55
C VAL A 136 -7.98 15.14 38.87
N VAL A 137 -7.96 15.16 37.54
CA VAL A 137 -7.76 13.99 36.70
C VAL A 137 -6.33 13.96 36.21
N SER A 138 -5.58 12.90 36.51
CA SER A 138 -4.28 12.66 35.88
C SER A 138 -4.42 11.58 34.82
N THR A 139 -3.93 11.86 33.63
CA THR A 139 -4.11 11.01 32.46
C THR A 139 -2.78 10.61 31.83
N HIS A 140 -2.77 9.53 31.06
CA HIS A 140 -1.70 9.18 30.14
C HIS A 140 -2.20 9.34 28.70
N ALA A 141 -1.46 10.09 27.91
CA ALA A 141 -1.49 10.10 26.45
C ALA A 141 -0.30 9.26 25.95
N TYR A 142 -0.58 7.98 25.70
CA TYR A 142 0.44 7.02 25.23
C TYR A 142 0.98 7.38 23.83
N ASN A 143 0.13 7.96 22.98
CA ASN A 143 0.60 8.73 21.84
C ASN A 143 0.69 10.20 22.30
N PRO A 144 1.89 10.76 22.49
CA PRO A 144 2.04 12.12 22.99
C PRO A 144 1.80 13.19 21.91
N MET A 145 1.68 12.79 20.65
CA MET A 145 1.42 13.69 19.53
C MET A 145 -0.08 13.93 19.36
N TYR A 146 -0.43 15.17 19.03
CA TYR A 146 -1.79 15.52 18.66
C TYR A 146 -2.12 14.96 17.28
N GLU A 147 -3.31 14.43 17.13
CA GLU A 147 -3.85 13.96 15.85
C GLU A 147 -4.78 15.03 15.26
N SER A 148 -4.83 15.12 13.94
CA SER A 148 -5.87 15.87 13.21
C SER A 148 -6.57 14.97 12.20
N ALA A 149 -7.57 15.50 11.50
CA ALA A 149 -8.26 14.78 10.43
C ALA A 149 -7.25 14.14 9.45
N GLU A 150 -7.38 12.83 9.27
CA GLU A 150 -6.61 12.08 8.29
C GLU A 150 -7.14 12.34 6.88
N ASP A 151 -6.26 12.22 5.89
CA ASP A 151 -6.66 12.16 4.49
C ASP A 151 -6.62 10.71 4.00
N VAL A 152 -7.69 10.27 3.34
CA VAL A 152 -7.84 8.89 2.85
C VAL A 152 -8.25 8.92 1.39
N GLN A 153 -7.40 8.38 0.54
CA GLN A 153 -7.63 8.26 -0.88
C GLN A 153 -7.69 6.79 -1.27
N SER A 154 -8.48 6.45 -2.28
CA SER A 154 -8.52 5.09 -2.80
C SER A 154 -8.65 5.06 -4.31
N TRP A 155 -8.08 4.03 -4.91
CA TRP A 155 -8.18 3.76 -6.33
C TRP A 155 -8.48 2.29 -6.57
N THR A 156 -9.29 2.01 -7.59
CA THR A 156 -9.65 0.65 -8.00
C THR A 156 -9.13 0.38 -9.40
N ASN A 157 -8.35 -0.69 -9.53
CA ASN A 157 -7.74 -1.11 -10.79
C ASN A 157 -8.82 -1.47 -11.82
N SER A 158 -8.77 -0.83 -12.99
CA SER A 158 -9.57 -1.25 -14.14
C SER A 158 -8.96 -2.49 -14.78
N GLY A 159 -9.75 -3.30 -15.49
CA GLY A 159 -9.21 -4.46 -16.17
C GLY A 159 -8.50 -4.07 -17.45
N ASN A 160 -7.23 -4.48 -17.58
CA ASN A 160 -6.44 -4.30 -18.79
C ASN A 160 -5.60 -5.56 -19.01
N PHE A 161 -6.01 -6.39 -19.96
CA PHE A 161 -5.41 -7.70 -20.18
C PHE A 161 -4.94 -7.85 -21.63
N THR A 162 -3.77 -8.46 -21.83
CA THR A 162 -3.32 -8.91 -23.15
C THR A 162 -3.41 -10.42 -23.25
N ILE A 163 -4.14 -10.91 -24.24
CA ILE A 163 -4.16 -12.32 -24.61
C ILE A 163 -3.13 -12.54 -25.73
N HIS A 164 -2.24 -13.50 -25.53
CA HIS A 164 -1.27 -13.94 -26.52
C HIS A 164 -1.44 -15.44 -26.80
N LEU A 165 -1.75 -15.80 -28.04
CA LEU A 165 -1.79 -17.19 -28.50
C LEU A 165 -0.65 -17.44 -29.48
N ALA A 166 0.14 -18.47 -29.19
CA ALA A 166 1.31 -18.80 -29.98
C ALA A 166 0.99 -19.78 -31.14
N SER A 167 -0.09 -20.56 -30.99
CA SER A 167 -0.54 -21.50 -32.02
C SER A 167 -1.28 -20.80 -33.17
N SER A 168 -1.23 -21.42 -34.35
CA SER A 168 -1.99 -21.01 -35.54
C SER A 168 -3.22 -21.88 -35.81
N SER A 169 -3.45 -22.93 -35.02
CA SER A 169 -4.61 -23.82 -35.18
C SER A 169 -5.13 -24.35 -33.85
N GLY A 170 -6.36 -24.86 -33.87
CA GLY A 170 -7.06 -25.34 -32.68
C GLY A 170 -7.95 -24.26 -32.06
N SER A 171 -8.32 -24.48 -30.82
CA SER A 171 -9.29 -23.64 -30.11
C SER A 171 -8.88 -23.40 -28.67
N PHE A 172 -9.37 -22.29 -28.10
CA PHE A 172 -9.11 -21.87 -26.73
C PHE A 172 -10.42 -21.47 -26.06
N ARG A 173 -10.41 -21.29 -24.74
CA ARG A 173 -11.51 -20.65 -24.03
C ARG A 173 -10.98 -19.69 -22.99
N LEU A 174 -11.74 -18.65 -22.70
CA LEU A 174 -11.40 -17.63 -21.72
C LEU A 174 -12.21 -17.85 -20.45
N ASN A 175 -11.59 -17.58 -19.30
CA ASN A 175 -12.28 -17.49 -18.03
C ASN A 175 -12.26 -16.06 -17.53
N TYR A 176 -13.40 -15.57 -17.07
CA TYR A 176 -13.48 -14.33 -16.33
C TYR A 176 -14.22 -14.53 -15.02
N ALA A 177 -13.52 -14.27 -13.90
CA ALA A 177 -14.07 -14.41 -12.55
C ALA A 177 -14.76 -15.77 -12.30
N GLY A 178 -14.18 -16.87 -12.80
CA GLY A 178 -14.71 -18.22 -12.63
C GLY A 178 -15.70 -18.69 -13.69
N SER A 179 -16.22 -17.81 -14.56
CA SER A 179 -17.08 -18.21 -15.69
C SER A 179 -16.28 -18.41 -16.97
N TRP A 180 -16.54 -19.51 -17.67
CA TRP A 180 -15.86 -19.87 -18.92
C TRP A 180 -16.70 -19.54 -20.15
N THR A 181 -16.04 -19.05 -21.20
CA THR A 181 -16.65 -18.97 -22.53
C THR A 181 -16.81 -20.36 -23.12
N GLY A 182 -17.59 -20.47 -24.20
CA GLY A 182 -17.44 -21.59 -25.12
C GLY A 182 -16.03 -21.63 -25.75
N TYR A 183 -15.72 -22.70 -26.46
CA TYR A 183 -14.49 -22.77 -27.24
C TYR A 183 -14.54 -21.77 -28.41
N LEU A 184 -13.47 -21.00 -28.54
CA LEU A 184 -13.21 -20.01 -29.57
C LEU A 184 -12.13 -20.54 -30.50
N ASP A 185 -12.32 -20.33 -31.80
CA ASP A 185 -11.27 -20.61 -32.78
C ASP A 185 -10.06 -19.71 -32.54
N VAL A 186 -8.84 -20.24 -32.70
CA VAL A 186 -7.59 -19.49 -32.50
C VAL A 186 -7.49 -18.22 -33.36
N ASN A 187 -8.15 -18.20 -34.52
CA ASN A 187 -8.18 -17.05 -35.44
C ASN A 187 -9.49 -16.24 -35.31
N ALA A 188 -10.23 -16.39 -34.21
CA ALA A 188 -11.44 -15.61 -33.94
C ALA A 188 -11.18 -14.09 -34.08
N SER A 189 -12.12 -13.35 -34.66
CA SER A 189 -12.03 -11.89 -34.68
C SER A 189 -12.21 -11.32 -33.27
N SER A 190 -11.71 -10.09 -33.06
CA SER A 190 -11.95 -9.35 -31.81
C SER A 190 -13.44 -9.25 -31.46
N ALA A 191 -14.31 -9.05 -32.46
CA ALA A 191 -15.76 -9.01 -32.28
C ALA A 191 -16.34 -10.36 -31.78
N THR A 192 -15.83 -11.49 -32.26
CA THR A 192 -16.24 -12.82 -31.78
C THR A 192 -15.78 -13.04 -30.34
N VAL A 193 -14.53 -12.68 -30.02
CA VAL A 193 -14.00 -12.76 -28.65
C VAL A 193 -14.80 -11.86 -27.70
N GLN A 194 -15.11 -10.63 -28.13
CA GLN A 194 -15.93 -9.69 -27.34
C GLN A 194 -17.31 -10.26 -27.07
N SER A 195 -18.02 -10.74 -28.09
CA SER A 195 -19.36 -11.32 -27.95
C SER A 195 -19.36 -12.51 -26.99
N ALA A 196 -18.30 -13.33 -27.01
CA ALA A 196 -18.17 -14.47 -26.11
C ALA A 196 -17.91 -14.06 -24.65
N LEU A 197 -17.11 -13.01 -24.41
CA LEU A 197 -16.90 -12.45 -23.07
C LEU A 197 -18.14 -11.73 -22.54
N GLU A 198 -18.86 -11.01 -23.40
CA GLU A 198 -20.14 -10.36 -23.07
C GLU A 198 -21.25 -11.35 -22.70
N ALA A 199 -21.21 -12.56 -23.25
CA ALA A 199 -22.13 -13.63 -22.91
C ALA A 199 -21.88 -14.23 -21.52
N LEU A 200 -20.75 -13.94 -20.87
CA LEU A 200 -20.46 -14.45 -19.52
C LEU A 200 -21.34 -13.74 -18.48
N PRO A 201 -22.00 -14.48 -17.56
CA PRO A 201 -22.81 -13.87 -16.50
C PRO A 201 -22.02 -12.92 -15.59
N THR A 202 -20.73 -13.20 -15.38
CA THR A 202 -19.84 -12.40 -14.53
C THR A 202 -19.51 -11.03 -15.14
N LEU A 203 -19.63 -10.89 -16.46
CA LEU A 203 -19.17 -9.70 -17.18
C LEU A 203 -20.33 -8.99 -17.89
N GLY A 204 -21.20 -9.72 -18.60
CA GLY A 204 -22.43 -9.23 -19.21
C GLY A 204 -22.22 -8.30 -20.42
N ALA A 205 -23.28 -8.13 -21.22
CA ALA A 205 -23.25 -7.34 -22.44
C ALA A 205 -22.83 -5.88 -22.22
N GLY A 206 -21.99 -5.36 -23.12
CA GLY A 206 -21.52 -3.98 -23.12
C GLY A 206 -20.45 -3.63 -22.06
N ASN A 207 -19.96 -4.60 -21.29
CA ASN A 207 -18.96 -4.37 -20.23
C ASN A 207 -17.56 -4.87 -20.59
N VAL A 208 -17.26 -5.08 -21.87
CA VAL A 208 -15.91 -5.43 -22.33
C VAL A 208 -15.65 -4.80 -23.67
N THR A 209 -14.43 -4.31 -23.85
CA THR A 209 -13.91 -3.90 -25.15
C THR A 209 -12.76 -4.82 -25.52
N VAL A 210 -12.83 -5.44 -26.69
CA VAL A 210 -11.73 -6.26 -27.23
C VAL A 210 -11.19 -5.60 -28.49
N SER A 211 -9.90 -5.34 -28.51
CA SER A 211 -9.18 -4.78 -29.67
C SER A 211 -7.95 -5.61 -30.02
N GLY A 212 -7.33 -5.31 -31.16
CA GLY A 212 -6.15 -6.04 -31.65
C GLY A 212 -6.49 -7.04 -32.75
N ASP A 213 -5.47 -7.82 -33.14
CA ASP A 213 -5.52 -8.77 -34.23
C ASP A 213 -5.73 -10.21 -33.71
N PRO A 214 -6.22 -11.15 -34.53
CA PRO A 214 -6.35 -12.54 -34.12
C PRO A 214 -5.06 -13.10 -33.52
N ARG A 215 -5.18 -13.71 -32.32
CA ARG A 215 -4.13 -14.25 -31.44
C ARG A 215 -3.41 -13.21 -30.54
N HIS A 216 -3.66 -11.92 -30.76
CA HIS A 216 -3.05 -10.80 -30.05
C HIS A 216 -4.12 -9.78 -29.69
N TRP A 217 -4.86 -10.03 -28.62
CA TRP A 217 -5.97 -9.17 -28.21
C TRP A 217 -5.66 -8.39 -26.94
N THR A 218 -6.12 -7.15 -26.88
CA THR A 218 -6.23 -6.38 -25.65
C THR A 218 -7.69 -6.38 -25.21
N VAL A 219 -7.92 -6.70 -23.94
CA VAL A 219 -9.24 -6.79 -23.31
C VAL A 219 -9.30 -5.78 -22.19
N LEU A 220 -10.23 -4.84 -22.28
CA LEU A 220 -10.52 -3.86 -21.23
C LEU A 220 -11.84 -4.21 -20.54
N THR A 221 -11.84 -4.21 -19.20
CA THR A 221 -13.04 -4.48 -18.39
C THR A 221 -13.24 -3.39 -17.32
N PRO A 222 -14.49 -3.04 -16.97
CA PRO A 222 -14.78 -1.97 -16.02
C PRO A 222 -14.63 -2.46 -14.58
N VAL A 223 -14.34 -1.52 -13.67
CA VAL A 223 -14.28 -1.78 -12.22
C VAL A 223 -15.59 -2.30 -11.64
N SER A 224 -16.74 -2.05 -12.29
CA SER A 224 -18.05 -2.53 -11.85
C SER A 224 -18.24 -4.04 -12.01
N ARG A 225 -17.35 -4.73 -12.74
CA ARG A 225 -17.34 -6.18 -12.95
C ARG A 225 -15.97 -6.74 -12.58
N PRO A 226 -15.63 -6.81 -11.29
CA PRO A 226 -14.30 -7.22 -10.85
C PRO A 226 -13.98 -8.67 -11.26
N GLY A 227 -12.72 -8.95 -11.57
CA GLY A 227 -12.33 -10.27 -12.04
C GLY A 227 -10.94 -10.33 -12.67
N MET A 228 -10.38 -11.54 -12.68
CA MET A 228 -9.17 -11.87 -13.43
C MET A 228 -9.58 -12.57 -14.74
N LEU A 229 -8.95 -12.17 -15.84
CA LEU A 229 -9.02 -12.90 -17.10
C LEU A 229 -7.93 -13.98 -17.12
N THR A 230 -8.31 -15.21 -17.43
CA THR A 230 -7.36 -16.31 -17.67
C THR A 230 -7.73 -17.06 -18.94
N VAL A 231 -6.81 -17.88 -19.45
CA VAL A 231 -7.00 -18.64 -20.69
C VAL A 231 -6.72 -20.10 -20.46
N ASP A 232 -7.54 -20.95 -21.08
CA ASP A 232 -7.28 -22.36 -21.27
C ASP A 232 -6.99 -22.61 -22.75
N GLY A 233 -5.72 -22.88 -23.04
CA GLY A 233 -5.21 -23.19 -24.36
C GLY A 233 -4.96 -24.68 -24.60
N ALA A 234 -5.49 -25.59 -23.77
CA ALA A 234 -5.20 -27.02 -23.87
C ALA A 234 -5.63 -27.65 -25.21
N ALA A 235 -6.62 -27.06 -25.90
CA ALA A 235 -7.10 -27.49 -27.22
C ALA A 235 -6.45 -26.73 -28.39
N LEU A 236 -5.43 -25.91 -28.13
CA LEU A 236 -4.59 -25.35 -29.18
C LEU A 236 -3.63 -26.42 -29.69
N ALA A 237 -3.39 -26.43 -30.99
CA ALA A 237 -2.35 -27.29 -31.53
C ALA A 237 -1.02 -26.93 -30.87
N PRO A 238 -0.20 -27.93 -30.46
CA PRO A 238 1.08 -27.66 -29.84
C PRO A 238 1.90 -26.75 -30.75
N LEU A 239 2.66 -25.86 -30.11
CA LEU A 239 3.69 -25.10 -30.79
C LEU A 239 4.51 -26.06 -31.65
N ALA A 240 4.70 -25.75 -32.92
CA ALA A 240 5.57 -26.53 -33.80
C ALA A 240 7.05 -26.30 -33.47
N PHE A 241 7.39 -26.26 -32.17
CA PHE A 241 8.72 -26.37 -31.61
C PHE A 241 9.01 -27.85 -31.38
N SER A 242 9.90 -28.41 -32.17
CA SER A 242 10.36 -29.78 -31.96
C SER A 242 11.84 -29.89 -32.25
N ILE A 243 12.47 -30.89 -31.64
CA ILE A 243 13.86 -31.20 -31.90
C ILE A 243 13.94 -32.62 -32.41
N THR A 244 14.53 -32.77 -33.58
CA THR A 244 14.82 -34.08 -34.16
C THR A 244 16.30 -34.36 -33.99
N LEU A 245 16.62 -35.47 -33.32
CA LEU A 245 18.00 -35.89 -33.10
C LEU A 245 18.51 -36.66 -34.33
N GLY A 246 19.70 -36.29 -34.78
CA GLY A 246 20.54 -37.09 -35.66
C GLY A 246 21.70 -37.72 -34.88
N THR A 247 22.60 -38.40 -35.58
CA THR A 247 23.72 -39.13 -34.94
C THR A 247 24.72 -38.22 -34.24
N LEU A 248 25.06 -37.07 -34.83
CA LEU A 248 25.99 -36.06 -34.28
C LEU A 248 25.45 -34.63 -34.41
N SER A 249 24.17 -34.50 -34.71
CA SER A 249 23.50 -33.24 -34.98
C SER A 249 22.07 -33.28 -34.47
N TYR A 250 21.43 -32.12 -34.44
CA TYR A 250 20.01 -31.97 -34.19
C TYR A 250 19.44 -30.94 -35.17
N GLN A 251 18.13 -31.04 -35.41
CA GLN A 251 17.38 -30.03 -36.15
C GLN A 251 16.31 -29.46 -35.24
N ILE A 252 16.11 -28.15 -35.30
CA ILE A 252 15.03 -27.48 -34.58
C ILE A 252 13.96 -27.15 -35.61
N THR A 253 12.74 -27.62 -35.37
CA THR A 253 11.55 -27.15 -36.09
C THR A 253 10.90 -26.06 -35.26
N ILE A 254 10.56 -24.93 -35.89
CA ILE A 254 9.83 -23.82 -35.28
C ILE A 254 8.76 -23.38 -36.27
N GLY A 255 7.49 -23.40 -35.87
CA GLY A 255 6.39 -22.95 -36.75
C GLY A 255 6.29 -23.73 -38.06
N GLY A 256 6.66 -25.01 -38.04
CA GLY A 256 6.66 -25.88 -39.23
C GLY A 256 7.86 -25.71 -40.16
N GLN A 257 8.82 -24.83 -39.86
CA GLN A 257 10.09 -24.71 -40.58
C GLN A 257 11.22 -25.33 -39.79
N THR A 258 12.07 -26.09 -40.46
CA THR A 258 13.14 -26.85 -39.82
C THR A 258 14.49 -26.28 -40.22
N THR A 259 15.39 -26.10 -39.25
CA THR A 259 16.76 -25.66 -39.52
C THR A 259 17.51 -26.69 -40.34
N ALA A 260 18.59 -26.28 -41.01
CA ALA A 260 19.62 -27.22 -41.41
C ALA A 260 20.15 -28.00 -40.17
N PRO A 261 20.74 -29.20 -40.33
CA PRO A 261 21.35 -29.93 -39.22
C PRO A 261 22.41 -29.10 -38.49
N ILE A 262 22.24 -28.95 -37.18
CA ILE A 262 23.13 -28.21 -36.29
C ILE A 262 23.95 -29.23 -35.50
N SER A 263 25.28 -29.08 -35.46
CA SER A 263 26.14 -29.99 -34.71
C SER A 263 25.90 -29.85 -33.20
N PHE A 264 26.01 -30.93 -32.43
CA PHE A 264 26.02 -30.86 -30.96
C PHE A 264 27.18 -30.02 -30.41
N PHE A 265 28.21 -29.77 -31.21
CA PHE A 265 29.37 -28.96 -30.85
C PHE A 265 29.30 -27.53 -31.40
N SER A 266 28.18 -27.13 -32.01
CA SER A 266 28.00 -25.79 -32.54
C SER A 266 27.99 -24.73 -31.44
N SER A 267 28.57 -23.57 -31.72
CA SER A 267 28.51 -22.41 -30.83
C SER A 267 27.11 -21.81 -30.76
N ALA A 268 26.82 -21.01 -29.71
CA ALA A 268 25.57 -20.25 -29.61
C ALA A 268 25.34 -19.32 -30.82
N ALA A 269 26.40 -18.72 -31.37
CA ALA A 269 26.31 -17.88 -32.56
C ALA A 269 25.91 -18.68 -33.81
N THR A 270 26.44 -19.90 -33.96
CA THR A 270 26.07 -20.81 -35.05
C THR A 270 24.63 -21.28 -34.93
N LEU A 271 24.19 -21.59 -33.70
CA LEU A 271 22.80 -21.94 -33.40
C LEU A 271 21.86 -20.77 -33.72
N GLN A 272 22.21 -19.54 -33.30
CA GLN A 272 21.44 -18.34 -33.61
C GLN A 272 21.29 -18.15 -35.12
N GLN A 273 22.40 -18.18 -35.87
CA GLN A 273 22.37 -18.05 -37.33
C GLN A 273 21.49 -19.12 -37.97
N ALA A 274 21.58 -20.38 -37.54
CA ALA A 274 20.76 -21.45 -38.10
C ALA A 274 19.25 -21.23 -37.91
N ILE A 275 18.84 -20.63 -36.78
CA ILE A 275 17.44 -20.31 -36.49
C ILE A 275 17.00 -19.05 -37.24
N GLU A 276 17.84 -18.02 -37.35
CA GLU A 276 17.55 -16.79 -38.10
C GLU A 276 17.36 -17.04 -39.61
N GLN A 277 17.88 -18.15 -40.15
CA GLN A 277 17.61 -18.59 -41.53
C GLN A 277 16.17 -19.09 -41.74
N LEU A 278 15.40 -19.38 -40.68
CA LEU A 278 13.99 -19.71 -40.82
C LEU A 278 13.23 -18.45 -41.22
N SER A 279 12.46 -18.52 -42.31
CA SER A 279 11.76 -17.35 -42.86
C SER A 279 10.66 -16.80 -41.94
N ASN A 280 10.20 -17.60 -40.97
CA ASN A 280 9.26 -17.17 -39.94
C ASN A 280 9.91 -16.53 -38.70
N ILE A 281 11.25 -16.52 -38.61
CA ILE A 281 12.02 -15.84 -37.55
C ILE A 281 12.77 -14.64 -38.15
N GLY A 282 13.60 -14.87 -39.17
CA GLY A 282 14.44 -13.86 -39.80
C GLY A 282 15.62 -13.38 -38.95
N VAL A 283 16.46 -12.55 -39.55
CA VAL A 283 17.67 -11.98 -38.91
C VAL A 283 17.27 -11.09 -37.72
N GLY A 284 17.92 -11.27 -36.57
CA GLY A 284 17.59 -10.56 -35.33
C GLY A 284 16.31 -11.04 -34.65
N GLY A 285 15.64 -12.06 -35.18
CA GLY A 285 14.41 -12.61 -34.63
C GLY A 285 14.58 -13.49 -33.40
N VAL A 286 15.82 -13.88 -33.08
CA VAL A 286 16.15 -14.69 -31.90
C VAL A 286 17.50 -14.28 -31.31
N THR A 287 17.61 -14.31 -29.99
CA THR A 287 18.88 -14.21 -29.26
C THR A 287 19.16 -15.54 -28.58
N VAL A 288 20.38 -16.06 -28.73
CA VAL A 288 20.80 -17.33 -28.11
C VAL A 288 21.90 -17.06 -27.09
N ALA A 289 21.62 -17.32 -25.82
CA ALA A 289 22.59 -17.24 -24.74
C ALA A 289 23.11 -18.63 -24.37
N ALA A 290 24.44 -18.79 -24.30
CA ALA A 290 25.04 -19.99 -23.74
C ALA A 290 24.95 -19.98 -22.21
N THR A 291 24.68 -21.14 -21.63
CA THR A 291 24.66 -21.38 -20.18
C THR A 291 25.55 -22.58 -19.87
N PHE A 292 25.82 -22.82 -18.59
CA PHE A 292 26.62 -23.98 -18.16
C PHE A 292 25.98 -25.32 -18.58
N PHE A 293 24.65 -25.39 -18.73
CA PHE A 293 23.90 -26.62 -19.00
C PHE A 293 23.30 -26.70 -20.41
N GLY A 294 23.51 -25.69 -21.27
CA GLY A 294 22.89 -25.65 -22.59
C GLY A 294 22.69 -24.22 -23.12
N HIS A 295 21.62 -23.99 -23.87
CA HIS A 295 21.31 -22.68 -24.46
C HIS A 295 19.94 -22.18 -24.02
N VAL A 296 19.80 -20.86 -23.86
CA VAL A 296 18.51 -20.18 -23.69
C VAL A 296 18.24 -19.35 -24.93
N LEU A 297 17.07 -19.53 -25.51
CA LEU A 297 16.61 -18.84 -26.70
C LEU A 297 15.53 -17.83 -26.29
N SER A 298 15.70 -16.58 -26.71
CA SER A 298 14.70 -15.53 -26.58
C SER A 298 14.27 -15.08 -27.96
N PHE A 299 12.99 -15.26 -28.30
CA PHE A 299 12.45 -14.89 -29.61
C PHE A 299 11.82 -13.50 -29.57
N ALA A 300 12.28 -12.63 -30.47
CA ALA A 300 11.70 -11.31 -30.70
C ALA A 300 10.60 -11.35 -31.78
N THR A 301 10.60 -12.36 -32.65
CA THR A 301 9.68 -12.52 -33.77
C THR A 301 9.23 -13.97 -33.92
N GLY A 302 8.21 -14.18 -34.78
CA GLY A 302 7.73 -15.51 -35.12
C GLY A 302 6.81 -16.15 -34.07
N PRO A 303 6.50 -17.45 -34.22
CA PRO A 303 5.47 -18.12 -33.42
C PRO A 303 5.83 -18.30 -31.95
N LEU A 304 7.10 -18.07 -31.57
CA LEU A 304 7.57 -18.13 -30.20
C LEU A 304 7.92 -16.76 -29.63
N ALA A 305 7.56 -15.66 -30.31
CA ALA A 305 7.85 -14.30 -29.84
C ALA A 305 7.36 -14.07 -28.41
N GLY A 306 8.24 -13.54 -27.55
CA GLY A 306 7.93 -13.31 -26.14
C GLY A 306 7.99 -14.55 -25.24
N PHE A 307 8.37 -15.72 -25.77
CA PHE A 307 8.66 -16.93 -24.99
C PHE A 307 10.17 -17.16 -24.86
N LEU A 308 10.59 -17.64 -23.69
CA LEU A 308 11.92 -18.19 -23.46
C LEU A 308 11.88 -19.70 -23.66
N VAL A 309 12.82 -20.22 -24.45
CA VAL A 309 12.99 -21.66 -24.65
C VAL A 309 14.35 -22.08 -24.12
N SER A 310 14.36 -22.95 -23.12
CA SER A 310 15.58 -23.56 -22.60
C SER A 310 15.88 -24.85 -23.36
N LEU A 311 17.03 -24.90 -23.99
CA LEU A 311 17.55 -26.04 -24.71
C LEU A 311 18.63 -26.73 -23.88
N PHE A 312 18.29 -27.87 -23.28
CA PHE A 312 19.24 -28.75 -22.61
C PHE A 312 19.55 -29.95 -23.51
N THR A 313 20.81 -30.42 -23.51
CA THR A 313 21.17 -31.68 -24.17
C THR A 313 20.47 -32.84 -23.48
N GLY A 314 19.31 -33.27 -23.98
CA GLY A 314 18.68 -34.56 -23.61
C GLY A 314 17.16 -34.56 -23.37
N GLN A 315 16.54 -33.43 -23.05
CA GLN A 315 15.08 -33.28 -22.94
C GLN A 315 14.75 -31.80 -23.15
N THR A 316 13.78 -31.50 -24.02
CA THR A 316 13.14 -30.18 -24.01
C THR A 316 11.76 -30.33 -23.41
N THR A 317 11.62 -29.99 -22.13
CA THR A 317 10.29 -29.69 -21.60
C THR A 317 9.99 -28.25 -21.97
N ALA A 318 9.64 -28.00 -23.23
CA ALA A 318 9.06 -26.72 -23.63
C ALA A 318 7.63 -26.69 -23.10
N ILE A 319 7.44 -26.41 -21.81
CA ILE A 319 6.14 -25.93 -21.29
C ILE A 319 6.11 -24.42 -21.52
N ALA A 320 6.26 -23.99 -22.77
CA ALA A 320 5.81 -22.65 -23.14
C ALA A 320 4.28 -22.76 -23.27
N PRO A 321 3.49 -22.10 -22.40
CA PRO A 321 2.06 -22.20 -22.51
C PRO A 321 1.64 -21.61 -23.86
N VAL A 322 0.99 -22.42 -24.69
CA VAL A 322 0.56 -22.08 -26.05
C VAL A 322 -0.43 -20.88 -26.04
N ALA A 323 -0.96 -20.55 -24.87
CA ALA A 323 -1.79 -19.39 -24.58
C ALA A 323 -1.32 -18.69 -23.29
N ARG A 324 -1.29 -17.36 -23.28
CA ARG A 324 -0.97 -16.54 -22.10
C ARG A 324 -1.95 -15.38 -21.98
N VAL A 325 -2.40 -15.09 -20.77
CA VAL A 325 -3.00 -13.80 -20.43
C VAL A 325 -2.02 -13.03 -19.54
N THR A 326 -1.81 -11.77 -19.86
CA THR A 326 -1.01 -10.84 -19.05
C THR A 326 -1.93 -9.74 -18.55
N ALA A 327 -1.98 -9.53 -17.23
CA ALA A 327 -2.57 -8.31 -16.68
C ALA A 327 -1.58 -7.16 -16.91
N ASN A 328 -1.92 -6.26 -17.83
CA ASN A 328 -1.10 -5.10 -18.11
C ASN A 328 -1.17 -4.13 -16.93
N PRO A 329 -0.06 -3.50 -16.56
CA PRO A 329 -0.04 -2.57 -15.46
C PRO A 329 -0.89 -1.33 -15.77
N ASN A 330 -1.70 -0.90 -14.79
CA ASN A 330 -2.34 0.41 -14.79
C ASN A 330 -1.74 1.27 -13.69
N THR A 331 -1.66 2.57 -13.93
CA THR A 331 -1.11 3.55 -12.99
C THR A 331 -2.19 4.52 -12.55
N SER A 332 -2.24 4.80 -11.25
CA SER A 332 -3.00 5.92 -10.68
C SER A 332 -2.07 6.83 -9.89
N TRP A 333 -2.51 8.06 -9.66
CA TRP A 333 -1.78 9.05 -8.89
C TRP A 333 -2.54 9.37 -7.60
N PHE A 334 -1.78 9.49 -6.52
CA PHE A 334 -2.26 9.86 -5.20
C PHE A 334 -1.65 11.21 -4.82
N GLU A 335 -2.44 12.04 -4.16
CA GLU A 335 -2.03 13.35 -3.68
C GLU A 335 -1.41 13.20 -2.30
N VAL A 336 -0.15 13.59 -2.12
CA VAL A 336 0.56 13.48 -0.85
C VAL A 336 1.00 14.86 -0.40
N TRP A 337 0.61 15.24 0.81
CA TRP A 337 1.09 16.46 1.45
C TRP A 337 1.09 16.32 2.95
N ASN A 338 2.04 17.00 3.59
CA ASN A 338 2.22 17.01 5.02
C ASN A 338 2.19 18.46 5.53
N PRO A 339 1.05 18.93 6.06
CA PRO A 339 0.95 20.27 6.63
C PRO A 339 1.51 20.36 8.06
N THR A 340 1.97 19.24 8.64
CA THR A 340 2.32 19.18 10.06
C THR A 340 3.80 19.43 10.33
N ASP A 341 4.12 19.68 11.61
CA ASP A 341 5.50 19.80 12.12
C ASP A 341 6.17 18.44 12.38
N GLN A 342 5.42 17.34 12.24
CA GLN A 342 5.90 15.97 12.39
C GLN A 342 6.10 15.29 11.04
N LYS A 343 6.82 14.18 11.05
CA LYS A 343 6.96 13.34 9.85
C LYS A 343 5.66 12.61 9.57
N LEU A 344 5.25 12.59 8.31
CA LEU A 344 4.10 11.83 7.85
C LEU A 344 4.60 10.48 7.27
N TRP A 345 4.15 9.40 7.88
CA TRP A 345 4.36 8.04 7.40
C TRP A 345 3.13 7.59 6.60
N LEU A 346 3.34 7.23 5.34
CA LEU A 346 2.27 6.77 4.47
C LEU A 346 1.85 5.34 4.84
N GLU A 347 0.55 5.12 4.93
CA GLU A 347 -0.03 3.81 5.19
C GLU A 347 -0.77 3.33 3.95
N TRP A 348 -0.45 2.13 3.45
CA TRP A 348 -1.07 1.56 2.27
C TRP A 348 -1.84 0.28 2.60
N GLU A 349 -3.02 0.14 2.02
CA GLU A 349 -3.75 -1.13 1.99
C GLU A 349 -3.85 -1.59 0.54
N LEU A 350 -3.37 -2.78 0.23
CA LEU A 350 -3.26 -3.31 -1.11
C LEU A 350 -4.02 -4.64 -1.21
N ASP A 351 -5.04 -4.70 -2.07
CA ASP A 351 -5.80 -5.92 -2.34
C ASP A 351 -4.97 -6.99 -3.07
N PRO A 352 -5.43 -8.25 -3.10
CA PRO A 352 -4.80 -9.31 -3.88
C PRO A 352 -4.60 -8.93 -5.36
N ALA A 353 -3.37 -9.08 -5.84
CA ALA A 353 -2.97 -8.78 -7.21
C ALA A 353 -1.74 -9.60 -7.63
N THR A 354 -1.42 -9.59 -8.93
CA THR A 354 -0.18 -10.22 -9.41
C THR A 354 1.05 -9.49 -8.89
N TRP A 355 0.99 -8.17 -8.77
CA TRP A 355 1.88 -7.33 -7.98
C TRP A 355 1.34 -5.90 -7.95
N TRP A 356 1.77 -5.15 -6.94
CA TRP A 356 1.65 -3.70 -6.86
C TRP A 356 3.03 -3.04 -6.88
N GLN A 357 3.07 -1.77 -7.26
CA GLN A 357 4.20 -0.89 -7.00
C GLN A 357 3.71 0.36 -6.30
N PHE A 358 4.29 0.68 -5.15
CA PHE A 358 3.95 1.86 -4.38
C PHE A 358 5.21 2.72 -4.12
N PRO A 359 5.04 4.03 -3.88
CA PRO A 359 6.15 4.98 -3.82
C PRO A 359 6.81 4.99 -2.43
N ASP A 360 8.13 5.13 -2.42
CA ASP A 360 8.93 5.47 -1.23
C ASP A 360 9.98 6.52 -1.61
N PHE A 361 9.51 7.73 -1.91
CA PHE A 361 10.36 8.79 -2.46
C PHE A 361 11.30 9.36 -1.39
N GLY A 362 12.54 9.64 -1.79
CA GLY A 362 13.58 10.10 -0.87
C GLY A 362 13.32 11.44 -0.18
N PHE A 363 12.61 12.37 -0.83
CA PHE A 363 12.45 13.76 -0.40
C PHE A 363 13.77 14.43 0.06
N GLY A 364 14.91 14.09 -0.56
CA GLY A 364 16.24 14.62 -0.20
C GLY A 364 16.90 13.98 1.02
N GLN A 365 16.29 12.95 1.62
CA GLN A 365 16.78 12.28 2.84
C GLN A 365 17.79 11.17 2.54
N GLU A 366 18.19 10.95 1.28
CA GLU A 366 19.04 9.82 0.85
C GLU A 366 20.39 9.77 1.60
N ARG A 367 20.93 10.94 1.96
CA ARG A 367 22.19 11.04 2.71
C ARG A 367 22.12 10.39 4.09
N LYS A 368 20.94 10.35 4.74
CA LYS A 368 20.74 9.68 6.03
C LYS A 368 21.06 8.18 5.93
N TRP A 369 20.86 7.61 4.74
CA TRP A 369 21.07 6.20 4.43
C TRP A 369 22.34 5.94 3.62
N GLY A 370 23.25 6.93 3.55
CA GLY A 370 24.50 6.81 2.80
C GLY A 370 24.33 6.77 1.28
N ARG A 371 23.18 7.22 0.77
CA ARG A 371 22.84 7.21 -0.65
C ARG A 371 23.04 8.59 -1.29
N PRO A 372 23.37 8.67 -2.59
CA PRO A 372 23.48 9.95 -3.31
C PRO A 372 22.15 10.70 -3.33
N VAL A 373 22.22 12.04 -3.27
CA VAL A 373 21.02 12.89 -3.37
C VAL A 373 20.33 12.65 -4.70
N GLY A 374 19.01 12.45 -4.68
CA GLY A 374 18.20 12.18 -5.86
C GLY A 374 18.25 10.73 -6.34
N ALA A 375 19.03 9.86 -5.71
CA ALA A 375 19.08 8.44 -6.07
C ALA A 375 17.72 7.74 -5.86
N ASP A 376 16.93 8.21 -4.89
CA ASP A 376 15.63 7.64 -4.54
C ASP A 376 14.47 8.62 -4.81
N ALA A 377 14.67 9.64 -5.65
CA ALA A 377 13.63 10.61 -5.99
C ALA A 377 12.38 9.98 -6.65
N ALA A 378 12.53 8.81 -7.27
CA ALA A 378 11.45 8.03 -7.87
C ALA A 378 11.50 6.56 -7.42
N ARG A 379 11.95 6.30 -6.18
CA ARG A 379 12.02 4.93 -5.64
C ARG A 379 10.60 4.37 -5.49
N MET A 380 10.39 3.22 -6.12
CA MET A 380 9.14 2.45 -6.06
C MET A 380 9.45 1.07 -5.49
N ILE A 381 8.63 0.60 -4.55
CA ILE A 381 8.73 -0.75 -4.00
C ILE A 381 7.74 -1.64 -4.72
N VAL A 382 8.22 -2.77 -5.24
CA VAL A 382 7.39 -3.79 -5.92
C VAL A 382 6.99 -4.86 -4.91
N THR A 383 5.71 -5.18 -4.82
CA THR A 383 5.24 -6.28 -3.99
C THR A 383 5.50 -7.62 -4.66
N PRO A 384 5.70 -8.71 -3.90
CA PRO A 384 5.49 -10.05 -4.42
C PRO A 384 4.01 -10.23 -4.83
N PRO A 385 3.67 -11.32 -5.55
CA PRO A 385 2.27 -11.68 -5.79
C PRO A 385 1.50 -11.81 -4.49
N LEU A 386 0.36 -11.12 -4.42
CA LEU A 386 -0.48 -11.05 -3.22
C LEU A 386 -1.71 -11.94 -3.40
N SER A 387 -1.87 -12.91 -2.50
CA SER A 387 -3.06 -13.77 -2.41
C SER A 387 -4.10 -13.26 -1.41
N GLN A 388 -3.70 -12.35 -0.53
CA GLN A 388 -4.52 -11.70 0.49
C GLN A 388 -4.16 -10.23 0.56
N MET A 389 -5.03 -9.44 1.22
CA MET A 389 -4.77 -8.02 1.42
C MET A 389 -3.49 -7.82 2.24
N LEU A 390 -2.68 -6.84 1.84
CA LEU A 390 -1.46 -6.43 2.51
C LEU A 390 -1.62 -5.02 3.06
N SER A 391 -1.35 -4.87 4.34
CA SER A 391 -1.16 -3.57 5.00
C SER A 391 0.32 -3.24 5.00
N VAL A 392 0.66 -2.04 4.53
CA VAL A 392 2.01 -1.47 4.55
C VAL A 392 2.04 -0.28 5.50
N MET A 393 2.77 -0.39 6.59
CA MET A 393 3.02 0.68 7.56
C MET A 393 4.45 1.18 7.35
N SER A 394 4.63 2.38 6.81
CA SER A 394 5.99 2.89 6.56
C SER A 394 6.72 3.37 7.82
N ASP A 395 6.01 3.49 8.95
CA ASP A 395 6.62 3.87 10.23
C ASP A 395 7.62 2.79 10.70
N PRO A 396 8.90 3.14 10.94
CA PRO A 396 9.94 2.20 11.34
C PRO A 396 9.72 1.58 12.73
N PHE A 397 8.81 2.12 13.54
CA PHE A 397 8.48 1.57 14.86
C PHE A 397 7.34 0.54 14.82
N MET A 398 6.73 0.34 13.64
CA MET A 398 5.61 -0.56 13.44
C MET A 398 6.01 -1.76 12.57
N ASP A 399 5.23 -2.85 12.64
CA ASP A 399 5.40 -3.96 11.70
C ASP A 399 5.06 -3.48 10.29
N THR A 400 6.08 -3.41 9.44
CA THR A 400 6.00 -2.79 8.11
C THR A 400 5.00 -3.46 7.19
N TYR A 401 4.98 -4.80 7.17
CA TYR A 401 4.21 -5.58 6.21
C TYR A 401 3.35 -6.60 6.94
N VAL A 402 2.06 -6.33 7.05
CA VAL A 402 1.11 -7.18 7.77
C VAL A 402 0.04 -7.67 6.80
N SER A 403 -0.10 -8.99 6.68
CA SER A 403 -1.14 -9.61 5.86
C SER A 403 -2.49 -9.62 6.58
N ALA A 404 -3.58 -9.84 5.85
CA ALA A 404 -4.93 -9.91 6.41
C ALA A 404 -5.11 -10.96 7.54
N ASP A 405 -4.32 -12.03 7.53
CA ASP A 405 -4.25 -13.06 8.58
C ASP A 405 -3.37 -12.68 9.79
N LEU A 406 -2.92 -11.42 9.85
CA LEU A 406 -2.01 -10.85 10.85
C LEU A 406 -0.59 -11.47 10.82
N SER A 407 -0.23 -12.19 9.76
CA SER A 407 1.14 -12.67 9.57
C SER A 407 2.05 -11.56 9.05
N ASN A 408 3.31 -11.59 9.49
CA ASN A 408 4.33 -10.68 8.99
C ASN A 408 4.82 -11.16 7.61
N ALA A 409 4.73 -10.27 6.61
CA ALA A 409 5.11 -10.55 5.22
C ALA A 409 6.48 -10.01 4.81
N ALA A 410 7.25 -9.39 5.73
CA ALA A 410 8.52 -8.73 5.42
C ALA A 410 9.55 -9.65 4.77
N GLY A 411 9.57 -10.93 5.16
CA GLY A 411 10.46 -11.94 4.57
C GLY A 411 10.26 -12.13 3.05
N LEU A 412 9.07 -11.82 2.53
CA LEU A 412 8.76 -11.94 1.09
C LEU A 412 9.30 -10.79 0.25
N PHE A 413 9.66 -9.67 0.88
CA PHE A 413 10.18 -8.47 0.22
C PHE A 413 11.71 -8.47 0.09
N ASN A 414 12.39 -9.58 0.40
CA ASN A 414 13.84 -9.72 0.30
C ASN A 414 14.62 -8.61 1.05
N GLY A 415 14.07 -8.18 2.20
CA GLY A 415 14.62 -7.09 3.02
C GLY A 415 14.40 -5.68 2.48
N VAL A 416 13.54 -5.50 1.47
CA VAL A 416 13.17 -4.17 0.96
C VAL A 416 12.03 -3.60 1.79
N GLU A 417 12.31 -2.53 2.52
CA GLU A 417 11.34 -1.80 3.34
C GLU A 417 11.19 -0.34 2.85
N PRO A 418 10.07 0.34 3.16
CA PRO A 418 9.95 1.78 3.09
C PRO A 418 10.99 2.43 4.01
N LEU A 419 11.61 3.52 3.56
CA LEU A 419 12.71 4.19 4.28
C LEU A 419 12.42 5.65 4.56
N TYR A 420 11.52 6.26 3.79
CA TYR A 420 11.37 7.70 3.74
C TYR A 420 9.99 8.13 4.20
N ALA A 421 9.96 8.91 5.29
CA ALA A 421 8.78 9.67 5.64
C ALA A 421 8.63 10.89 4.73
N VAL A 422 7.40 11.36 4.54
CA VAL A 422 7.15 12.67 3.96
C VAL A 422 7.55 13.74 4.98
N PRO A 423 8.51 14.64 4.65
CA PRO A 423 8.99 15.65 5.60
C PRO A 423 7.87 16.60 6.07
N PRO A 424 8.02 17.23 7.25
CA PRO A 424 7.16 18.33 7.67
C PRO A 424 7.01 19.39 6.58
N TYR A 425 5.83 19.99 6.47
CA TYR A 425 5.54 21.09 5.54
C TYR A 425 5.85 20.78 4.06
N THR A 426 5.59 19.55 3.64
CA THR A 426 5.77 19.12 2.25
C THR A 426 4.47 19.24 1.48
N GLY A 427 4.42 20.08 0.45
CA GLY A 427 3.21 20.30 -0.34
C GLY A 427 2.09 20.96 0.46
N THR A 428 0.96 21.20 -0.21
CA THR A 428 -0.27 21.72 0.39
C THR A 428 -1.48 21.01 -0.19
N GLU A 429 -2.67 21.26 0.34
CA GLU A 429 -3.91 20.74 -0.25
C GLU A 429 -4.13 21.27 -1.68
N ASP A 430 -3.73 22.52 -1.95
CA ASP A 430 -3.85 23.13 -3.29
C ASP A 430 -2.69 22.76 -4.23
N ASP A 431 -1.55 22.34 -3.70
CA ASP A 431 -0.36 21.93 -4.45
C ASP A 431 0.28 20.68 -3.80
N PRO A 432 -0.36 19.50 -3.95
CA PRO A 432 0.12 18.26 -3.36
C PRO A 432 1.23 17.64 -4.22
N VAL A 433 2.08 16.82 -3.59
CA VAL A 433 3.04 15.98 -4.30
C VAL A 433 2.30 14.78 -4.88
N LEU A 434 2.27 14.66 -6.21
CA LEU A 434 1.67 13.52 -6.88
C LEU A 434 2.62 12.32 -6.86
N VAL A 435 2.16 11.20 -6.28
CA VAL A 435 2.91 9.95 -6.22
C VAL A 435 2.18 8.84 -6.98
N PRO A 436 2.87 8.05 -7.81
CA PRO A 436 2.22 7.02 -8.60
C PRO A 436 2.06 5.72 -7.81
N VAL A 437 0.99 4.98 -8.10
CA VAL A 437 0.81 3.58 -7.72
C VAL A 437 0.51 2.77 -8.97
N VAL A 438 1.15 1.63 -9.13
CA VAL A 438 0.98 0.75 -10.29
C VAL A 438 0.41 -0.59 -9.86
N CYS A 439 -0.61 -1.07 -10.55
CA CYS A 439 -1.22 -2.38 -10.32
C CYS A 439 -1.12 -3.24 -11.56
N SER A 440 -0.61 -4.47 -11.42
CA SER A 440 -0.84 -5.55 -12.36
C SER A 440 -1.63 -6.64 -11.64
N GLY A 441 -2.87 -6.88 -12.09
CA GLY A 441 -3.75 -7.80 -11.39
C GLY A 441 -5.18 -7.79 -11.89
N PRO A 442 -6.12 -8.33 -11.10
CA PRO A 442 -7.52 -8.38 -11.48
C PRO A 442 -8.12 -6.98 -11.59
N SER A 443 -9.16 -6.86 -12.42
CA SER A 443 -10.07 -5.73 -12.36
C SER A 443 -10.76 -5.73 -10.99
N GLY A 444 -10.88 -4.56 -10.37
CA GLY A 444 -11.49 -4.41 -9.05
C GLY A 444 -10.52 -4.47 -7.88
N ALA A 445 -9.24 -4.80 -8.09
CA ALA A 445 -8.23 -4.73 -7.02
C ALA A 445 -8.11 -3.28 -6.53
N ARG A 446 -8.28 -3.04 -5.24
CA ARG A 446 -8.23 -1.70 -4.64
C ARG A 446 -6.92 -1.46 -3.92
N VAL A 447 -6.49 -0.21 -3.96
CA VAL A 447 -5.48 0.35 -3.06
C VAL A 447 -6.08 1.52 -2.29
N THR A 448 -5.77 1.61 -1.01
CA THR A 448 -6.08 2.75 -0.15
C THR A 448 -4.78 3.36 0.35
N LEU A 449 -4.67 4.68 0.26
CA LEU A 449 -3.65 5.46 0.95
C LEU A 449 -4.29 6.16 2.14
N ARG A 450 -3.68 6.06 3.32
CA ARG A 450 -4.06 6.81 4.51
C ARG A 450 -2.90 7.68 4.97
N GLN A 451 -3.18 8.96 5.16
CA GLN A 451 -2.25 9.98 5.62
C GLN A 451 -2.66 10.45 7.02
N ARG A 452 -2.14 9.78 8.06
CA ARG A 452 -2.38 10.17 9.46
C ARG A 452 -1.52 11.37 9.84
N ARG A 453 -2.16 12.42 10.34
CA ARG A 453 -1.52 13.70 10.61
C ARG A 453 -1.26 13.86 12.10
N PHE A 454 0.02 13.92 12.46
CA PHE A 454 0.48 14.14 13.84
C PHE A 454 1.11 15.52 14.00
N TRP A 455 0.93 16.14 15.17
CA TRP A 455 1.44 17.46 15.52
C TRP A 455 2.09 17.43 16.91
N SER A 456 3.15 18.20 17.13
CA SER A 456 3.74 18.29 18.49
C SER A 456 2.87 19.05 19.49
N ALA A 457 2.02 19.96 19.01
CA ALA A 457 1.21 20.87 19.83
C ALA A 457 -0.23 21.00 19.32
N GLU A 458 -1.14 21.41 20.21
CA GLU A 458 -2.57 21.61 19.94
C GLU A 458 -2.84 22.75 18.95
N SER A 459 -1.96 23.76 18.92
CA SER A 459 -2.00 24.90 18.01
C SER A 459 -1.20 24.68 16.73
N GLY A 460 -0.34 23.65 16.70
CA GLY A 460 0.56 23.35 15.58
C GLY A 460 1.64 24.41 15.48
N LEU A 461 2.89 23.99 15.29
CA LEU A 461 4.01 24.91 15.17
C LEU A 461 4.07 25.50 13.75
N GLU A 462 3.06 26.26 13.34
CA GLU A 462 2.98 26.88 12.02
C GLU A 462 4.31 27.60 11.69
N ASN A 463 4.90 27.32 10.52
CA ASN A 463 6.07 28.05 10.06
C ASN A 463 5.69 29.53 9.86
N VAL A 464 6.18 30.40 10.74
CA VAL A 464 6.13 31.86 10.60
C VAL A 464 7.12 32.33 9.54
#